data_AF-A0A1I7YR17-F1
#
_entry.id   AF-A0A1I7YR17-F1
#
_cell.length_a   1.000
_cell.length_b   1.000
_cell.length_c   1.000
_cell.angle_alpha   90.00
_cell.angle_beta   90.00
_cell.angle_gamma   90.00
#
_symmetry.space_group_name_H-M   'P 1'
#
loop_
_entity.id
_entity.type
_entity.pdbx_description
1 polymer ?
#
loop_
_entity_poly.entity_id
_entity_poly.type
_entity_poly.pdbx_seq_one_letter_code
_entity_poly.pdbx_strand_id
1 'polypeptide(L)'
;MVKWSLWWALTMCGWLQVGNYIQTLWAEVQKDPDQSDVYNGFVEAACPFISAAAILLLQWFKIDWNRWGEFGLALAALLDFGLLYVLSKARSILLMYLVYGTYHVLYQIMITISQFNLASRLVTHSYGLIFGLNTLVALALQTALTFAVVDENGLGLPIRTQFVVYAGYHALISVIFFAAVAGRFLYRNFRHRKVHAIGGC
;
A
#
# COMPACT_ATOMS: atom_id res chain seq x y z
N MET A 1 -15.27 -5.01 -7.44
CA MET A 1 -14.21 -5.86 -8.00
C MET A 1 -13.04 -4.99 -8.45
N VAL A 2 -13.23 -4.09 -9.43
CA VAL A 2 -12.17 -3.19 -9.96
C VAL A 2 -11.38 -2.45 -8.88
N LYS A 3 -12.03 -1.86 -7.88
CA LYS A 3 -11.38 -1.14 -6.77
C LYS A 3 -10.31 -1.98 -6.03
N TRP A 4 -10.57 -3.27 -5.82
CA TRP A 4 -9.67 -4.17 -5.11
C TRP A 4 -8.50 -4.60 -6.00
N SER A 5 -8.79 -4.83 -7.29
CA SER A 5 -7.79 -5.15 -8.32
C SER A 5 -6.80 -4.01 -8.51
N LEU A 6 -7.32 -2.79 -8.68
CA LEU A 6 -6.55 -1.58 -8.90
C LEU A 6 -5.68 -1.25 -7.68
N TRP A 7 -6.27 -1.26 -6.48
CA TRP A 7 -5.50 -1.01 -5.26
C TRP A 7 -4.36 -2.00 -5.12
N TRP A 8 -4.65 -3.29 -5.32
CA TRP A 8 -3.64 -4.33 -5.23
C TRP A 8 -2.49 -4.12 -6.22
N ALA A 9 -2.78 -3.95 -7.52
CA ALA A 9 -1.71 -3.81 -8.50
C ALA A 9 -0.81 -2.58 -8.21
N LEU A 10 -1.41 -1.48 -7.75
CA LEU A 10 -0.68 -0.26 -7.39
C LEU A 10 0.15 -0.45 -6.11
N THR A 11 -0.42 -0.94 -5.02
CA THR A 11 0.33 -1.08 -3.76
C THR A 11 1.35 -2.21 -3.80
N MET A 12 1.15 -3.25 -4.63
CA MET A 12 2.17 -4.27 -4.87
C MET A 12 3.39 -3.69 -5.59
N CYS A 13 3.22 -2.74 -6.51
CA CYS A 13 4.36 -2.00 -7.08
C CYS A 13 5.15 -1.27 -5.98
N GLY A 14 4.47 -0.49 -5.14
CA GLY A 14 5.10 0.21 -4.02
C GLY A 14 5.80 -0.74 -3.04
N TRP A 15 5.17 -1.86 -2.72
CA TRP A 15 5.74 -2.93 -1.89
C TRP A 15 7.06 -3.48 -2.45
N LEU A 16 7.06 -3.82 -3.75
CA LEU A 16 8.26 -4.34 -4.43
C LEU A 16 9.39 -3.31 -4.42
N GLN A 17 9.06 -2.03 -4.61
CA GLN A 17 10.04 -0.94 -4.56
C GLN A 17 10.67 -0.81 -3.18
N VAL A 18 9.86 -0.79 -2.13
CA VAL A 18 10.38 -0.75 -0.76
C VAL A 18 11.24 -1.97 -0.47
N GLY A 19 10.78 -3.17 -0.83
CA GLY A 19 11.53 -4.41 -0.63
C GLY A 19 12.90 -4.43 -1.31
N ASN A 20 13.00 -3.91 -2.53
CA ASN A 20 14.27 -3.86 -3.27
C ASN A 20 15.29 -2.88 -2.66
N TYR A 21 14.82 -1.82 -2.00
CA TYR A 21 15.66 -0.67 -1.67
C TYR A 21 15.75 -0.36 -0.16
N ILE A 22 15.02 -1.08 0.69
CA ILE A 22 15.05 -0.87 2.15
C ILE A 22 16.43 -1.13 2.75
N GLN A 23 17.14 -2.16 2.28
CA GLN A 23 18.50 -2.47 2.72
C GLN A 23 19.47 -1.34 2.40
N THR A 24 19.36 -0.75 1.20
CA THR A 24 20.16 0.40 0.78
C THR A 24 19.86 1.63 1.65
N LEU A 25 18.59 1.85 2.01
CA LEU A 25 18.20 2.95 2.89
C LEU A 25 18.76 2.76 4.32
N TRP A 26 18.67 1.55 4.89
CA TRP A 26 19.26 1.24 6.20
C TRP A 26 20.77 1.40 6.19
N ALA A 27 21.44 0.89 5.15
CA ALA A 27 22.88 1.02 4.99
C ALA A 27 23.36 2.48 4.94
N GLU A 28 22.52 3.42 4.48
CA GLU A 28 22.86 4.85 4.53
C GLU A 28 22.94 5.38 5.96
N VAL A 29 22.03 4.95 6.85
CA VAL A 29 22.00 5.37 8.26
C VAL A 29 23.06 4.63 9.08
N GLN A 30 23.30 3.36 8.78
CA GLN A 30 24.27 2.51 9.48
C GLN A 30 25.74 2.88 9.19
N LYS A 31 26.00 3.89 8.33
CA LYS A 31 27.32 4.51 8.20
C LYS A 31 27.74 5.29 9.44
N ASP A 32 26.77 5.72 10.24
CA ASP A 32 27.01 6.35 11.54
C ASP A 32 27.39 5.27 12.58
N PRO A 33 28.55 5.38 13.26
CA PRO A 33 28.96 4.43 14.30
C PRO A 33 27.93 4.23 15.41
N ASP A 34 27.17 5.28 15.75
CA ASP A 34 26.14 5.19 16.80
C ASP A 34 24.89 4.44 16.33
N GLN A 35 24.79 4.09 15.03
CA GLN A 35 23.68 3.38 14.40
C GLN A 35 24.13 2.10 13.71
N SER A 36 25.33 1.57 14.02
CA SER A 36 25.93 0.46 13.28
C SER A 36 25.31 -0.92 13.55
N ASP A 37 24.29 -1.01 14.41
CA ASP A 37 23.62 -2.27 14.74
C ASP A 37 22.96 -2.89 13.49
N VAL A 38 23.39 -4.10 13.13
CA VAL A 38 22.90 -4.82 11.94
C VAL A 38 21.93 -5.92 12.35
N TYR A 39 20.65 -5.57 12.45
CA TYR A 39 19.55 -6.52 12.67
C TYR A 39 18.62 -6.68 11.46
N ASN A 40 19.04 -6.21 10.28
CA ASN A 40 18.23 -6.14 9.06
C ASN A 40 17.51 -7.48 8.76
N GLY A 41 18.28 -8.58 8.71
CA GLY A 41 17.72 -9.90 8.41
C GLY A 41 16.77 -10.44 9.48
N PHE A 42 17.01 -10.12 10.76
CA PHE A 42 16.08 -10.47 11.83
C PHE A 42 14.76 -9.73 11.68
N VAL A 43 14.80 -8.43 11.39
CA VAL A 43 13.60 -7.61 11.17
C VAL A 43 12.81 -8.13 9.97
N GLU A 44 13.49 -8.42 8.86
CA GLU A 44 12.86 -9.00 7.67
C GLU A 44 12.23 -10.38 7.91
N ALA A 45 12.85 -11.20 8.77
CA ALA A 45 12.27 -12.49 9.14
C ALA A 45 11.08 -12.34 10.11
N ALA A 46 11.16 -11.42 11.07
CA ALA A 46 10.12 -11.21 12.07
C ALA A 46 8.83 -10.64 11.47
N CYS A 47 8.93 -9.71 10.52
CA CYS A 47 7.77 -9.00 9.95
C CYS A 47 6.71 -9.95 9.33
N PRO A 48 7.08 -10.97 8.53
CA PRO A 48 6.13 -11.98 8.06
C PRO A 48 5.41 -12.74 9.18
N PHE A 49 6.10 -13.14 10.25
CA PHE A 49 5.46 -13.83 11.38
C PHE A 49 4.45 -12.94 12.11
N ILE A 50 4.82 -11.68 12.35
CA ILE A 50 3.93 -10.69 12.96
C ILE A 50 2.72 -10.43 12.06
N SER A 51 2.96 -10.30 10.75
CA SER A 51 1.90 -10.10 9.75
C SER A 51 0.94 -11.29 9.72
N ALA A 52 1.46 -12.52 9.72
CA ALA A 52 0.65 -13.73 9.74
C ALA A 52 -0.22 -13.80 11.01
N ALA A 53 0.36 -13.51 12.18
CA ALA A 53 -0.39 -13.44 13.43
C ALA A 53 -1.50 -12.37 13.36
N ALA A 54 -1.19 -11.17 12.86
CA ALA A 54 -2.18 -10.09 12.73
C ALA A 54 -3.32 -10.45 11.76
N ILE A 55 -3.02 -11.11 10.64
CA ILE A 55 -4.02 -11.60 9.68
C ILE A 55 -4.92 -12.66 10.32
N LEU A 56 -4.36 -13.59 11.10
CA LEU A 56 -5.15 -14.58 11.84
C LEU A 56 -6.07 -13.92 12.88
N LEU A 57 -5.65 -12.83 13.51
CA LEU A 57 -6.52 -12.07 14.42
C LEU A 57 -7.66 -11.36 13.66
N LEU A 58 -7.39 -10.90 12.44
CA LEU A 58 -8.37 -10.18 11.61
C LEU A 58 -9.63 -11.01 11.34
N GLN A 59 -9.52 -12.35 11.29
CA GLN A 59 -10.65 -13.24 11.01
C GLN A 59 -11.78 -13.15 12.07
N TRP A 60 -11.46 -12.71 13.29
CA TRP A 60 -12.46 -12.52 14.34
C TRP A 60 -13.25 -11.22 14.21
N PHE A 61 -12.81 -10.29 13.36
CA PHE A 61 -13.50 -9.02 13.12
C PHE A 61 -14.41 -9.13 11.89
N LYS A 62 -15.72 -8.96 12.10
CA LYS A 62 -16.72 -8.96 11.02
C LYS A 62 -16.84 -7.55 10.41
N ILE A 63 -15.96 -7.22 9.48
CA ILE A 63 -15.95 -5.92 8.78
C ILE A 63 -16.75 -6.02 7.46
N ASP A 64 -17.71 -5.12 7.25
CA ASP A 64 -18.40 -4.99 5.97
C ASP A 64 -17.56 -4.21 4.94
N TRP A 65 -16.74 -4.96 4.21
CA TRP A 65 -15.88 -4.46 3.14
C TRP A 65 -16.65 -3.94 1.91
N ASN A 66 -17.95 -4.21 1.78
CA ASN A 66 -18.78 -3.56 0.75
C ASN A 66 -18.97 -2.08 1.09
N ARG A 67 -19.33 -1.79 2.34
CA ARG A 67 -19.56 -0.44 2.84
C ARG A 67 -18.25 0.33 3.04
N TRP A 68 -17.29 -0.25 3.74
CA TRP A 68 -16.10 0.45 4.21
C TRP A 68 -14.87 0.28 3.33
N GLY A 69 -14.92 -0.60 2.32
CA GLY A 69 -13.75 -0.98 1.54
C GLY A 69 -12.95 0.19 0.96
N GLU A 70 -13.58 1.14 0.26
CA GLU A 70 -12.80 2.25 -0.34
C GLU A 70 -12.21 3.20 0.69
N PHE A 71 -12.91 3.42 1.81
CA PHE A 71 -12.36 4.22 2.89
C PHE A 71 -11.16 3.51 3.52
N GLY A 72 -11.25 2.20 3.76
CA GLY A 72 -10.14 1.39 4.25
C GLY A 72 -8.94 1.39 3.30
N LEU A 73 -9.18 1.25 1.99
CA LEU A 73 -8.14 1.33 0.95
C LEU A 73 -7.46 2.70 0.91
N ALA A 74 -8.24 3.79 1.02
CA ALA A 74 -7.73 5.16 1.03
C ALA A 74 -6.90 5.45 2.29
N LEU A 75 -7.40 5.01 3.44
CA LEU A 75 -6.74 5.18 4.74
C LEU A 75 -5.44 4.37 4.81
N ALA A 76 -5.46 3.12 4.34
CA ALA A 76 -4.24 2.31 4.26
C ALA A 76 -3.16 2.99 3.40
N ALA A 77 -3.53 3.47 2.22
CA ALA A 77 -2.59 4.20 1.36
C ALA A 77 -2.10 5.52 1.99
N LEU A 78 -2.92 6.20 2.79
CA LEU A 78 -2.50 7.39 3.53
C LEU A 78 -1.49 7.05 4.64
N LEU A 79 -1.72 5.95 5.35
CA LEU A 79 -0.81 5.44 6.37
C LEU A 79 0.51 5.00 5.74
N ASP A 80 0.48 4.29 4.61
CA ASP A 80 1.69 3.95 3.85
C ASP A 80 2.47 5.20 3.44
N PHE A 81 1.80 6.25 2.95
CA PHE A 81 2.44 7.54 2.66
C PHE A 81 3.17 8.08 3.89
N GLY A 82 2.50 8.12 5.05
CA GLY A 82 3.08 8.62 6.30
C GLY A 82 4.30 7.81 6.73
N LEU A 83 4.19 6.48 6.72
CA LEU A 83 5.25 5.56 7.12
C LEU A 83 6.47 5.68 6.19
N LEU A 84 6.26 5.71 4.88
CA LEU A 84 7.34 5.86 3.89
C LEU A 84 7.99 7.25 3.96
N TYR A 85 7.20 8.30 4.22
CA TYR A 85 7.74 9.64 4.44
C TYR A 85 8.62 9.68 5.68
N VAL A 86 8.19 9.06 6.79
CA VAL A 86 9.02 8.92 7.99
C VAL A 86 10.30 8.15 7.70
N LEU A 87 10.23 7.01 6.99
CA LEU A 87 11.42 6.25 6.59
C LEU A 87 12.42 7.10 5.79
N SER A 88 11.95 7.95 4.88
CA SER A 88 12.81 8.83 4.08
C SER A 88 13.63 9.81 4.94
N LYS A 89 13.11 10.21 6.11
CA LYS A 89 13.69 11.25 6.99
C LYS A 89 14.38 10.67 8.22
N ALA A 90 14.09 9.44 8.59
CA ALA A 90 14.62 8.81 9.77
C ALA A 90 16.16 8.73 9.72
N ARG A 91 16.77 8.99 10.89
CA ARG A 91 18.22 8.89 11.15
C ARG A 91 18.56 7.89 12.24
N SER A 92 17.55 7.21 12.79
CA SER A 92 17.74 6.15 13.78
C SER A 92 17.34 4.82 13.16
N ILE A 93 18.25 3.84 13.21
CA ILE A 93 18.01 2.51 12.63
C ILE A 93 16.85 1.79 13.33
N LEU A 94 16.75 1.93 14.66
CA LEU A 94 15.65 1.36 15.44
C LEU A 94 14.29 1.92 14.99
N LEU A 95 14.19 3.25 14.81
CA LEU A 95 12.97 3.87 14.30
C LEU A 95 12.63 3.34 12.90
N MET A 96 13.63 3.18 12.03
CA MET A 96 13.40 2.65 10.69
C MET A 96 12.90 1.21 10.72
N TYR A 97 13.42 0.36 11.60
CA TYR A 97 12.92 -1.01 11.77
C TYR A 97 11.47 -1.05 12.24
N LEU A 98 11.11 -0.23 13.23
CA LEU A 98 9.74 -0.16 13.74
C LEU A 98 8.76 0.33 12.66
N VAL A 99 9.14 1.37 11.91
CA VAL A 99 8.31 1.96 10.86
C VAL A 99 8.19 1.01 9.66
N TYR A 100 9.29 0.38 9.25
CA TYR A 100 9.27 -0.67 8.21
C TYR A 100 8.39 -1.85 8.61
N GLY A 101 8.51 -2.34 9.85
CA GLY A 101 7.66 -3.43 10.33
C GLY A 101 6.19 -3.07 10.36
N THR A 102 5.87 -1.84 10.75
CA THR A 102 4.49 -1.32 10.71
C THR A 102 3.96 -1.26 9.27
N TYR A 103 4.75 -0.74 8.33
CA TYR A 103 4.42 -0.73 6.90
C TYR A 103 4.23 -2.15 6.36
N HIS A 104 5.11 -3.08 6.70
CA HIS A 104 5.04 -4.48 6.32
C HIS A 104 3.74 -5.13 6.78
N VAL A 105 3.40 -4.99 8.06
CA VAL A 105 2.18 -5.59 8.64
C VAL A 105 0.93 -4.96 8.01
N LEU A 106 0.91 -3.63 7.84
CA LEU A 106 -0.21 -2.92 7.22
C LEU A 106 -0.45 -3.40 5.78
N TYR A 107 0.61 -3.47 4.97
CA TYR A 107 0.52 -3.97 3.60
C TYR A 107 0.01 -5.42 3.56
N GLN A 108 0.57 -6.30 4.39
CA GLN A 108 0.19 -7.72 4.44
C GLN A 108 -1.27 -7.94 4.87
N ILE A 109 -1.78 -7.13 5.80
CA ILE A 109 -3.20 -7.16 6.17
C ILE A 109 -4.07 -6.75 4.99
N MET A 110 -3.74 -5.61 4.35
CA MET A 110 -4.57 -5.03 3.29
C MET A 110 -4.52 -5.81 1.98
N ILE A 111 -3.38 -6.43 1.67
CA ILE A 111 -3.26 -7.34 0.53
C ILE A 111 -4.13 -8.57 0.72
N THR A 112 -4.14 -9.18 1.91
CA THR A 112 -4.99 -10.33 2.21
C THR A 112 -6.48 -9.96 2.13
N ILE A 113 -6.89 -8.81 2.67
CA ILE A 113 -8.26 -8.31 2.55
C ILE A 113 -8.66 -8.13 1.08
N SER A 114 -7.76 -7.56 0.26
CA SER A 114 -7.98 -7.32 -1.17
C SER A 114 -8.14 -8.63 -1.93
N GLN A 115 -7.25 -9.60 -1.69
CA GLN A 115 -7.30 -10.94 -2.28
C GLN A 115 -8.59 -11.68 -1.90
N PHE A 116 -8.99 -11.64 -0.62
CA PHE A 116 -10.25 -12.24 -0.15
C PHE A 116 -11.48 -11.61 -0.84
N ASN A 117 -11.51 -10.28 -0.95
CA ASN A 117 -12.61 -9.56 -1.61
C ASN A 117 -12.65 -9.74 -3.13
N LEU A 118 -11.52 -10.04 -3.77
CA LEU A 118 -11.46 -10.40 -5.19
C LEU A 118 -11.93 -11.83 -5.40
N ALA A 119 -11.38 -12.78 -4.64
CA ALA A 119 -11.73 -14.19 -4.73
C ALA A 119 -13.22 -14.43 -4.46
N SER A 120 -13.80 -13.81 -3.44
CA SER A 120 -15.23 -13.97 -3.12
C SER A 120 -16.21 -13.46 -4.21
N ARG A 121 -15.73 -12.72 -5.23
CA ARG A 121 -16.58 -12.10 -6.26
C ARG A 121 -16.28 -12.61 -7.67
N LEU A 122 -15.23 -13.39 -7.86
CA LEU A 122 -14.81 -13.91 -9.15
C LEU A 122 -15.36 -15.33 -9.35
N VAL A 123 -15.46 -15.76 -10.60
CA VAL A 123 -15.75 -17.16 -10.92
C VAL A 123 -14.46 -17.96 -10.74
N THR A 124 -14.55 -19.18 -10.18
CA THR A 124 -13.38 -20.02 -9.82
C THR A 124 -12.37 -20.21 -10.96
N HIS A 125 -12.83 -20.28 -12.20
CA HIS A 125 -11.96 -20.44 -13.38
C HIS A 125 -11.12 -19.21 -13.73
N SER A 126 -11.43 -18.02 -13.18
CA SER A 126 -10.77 -16.76 -13.53
C SER A 126 -9.90 -16.18 -12.41
N TYR A 127 -9.83 -16.82 -11.23
CA TYR A 127 -9.01 -16.34 -10.12
C TYR A 127 -7.55 -16.18 -10.53
N GLY A 128 -6.95 -17.24 -11.07
CA GLY A 128 -5.54 -17.24 -11.46
C GLY A 128 -5.20 -16.17 -12.49
N LEU A 129 -6.11 -15.91 -13.44
CA LEU A 129 -5.90 -14.88 -14.48
C LEU A 129 -5.92 -13.46 -13.89
N ILE A 130 -6.87 -13.15 -13.02
CA ILE A 130 -6.93 -11.82 -12.38
C ILE A 130 -5.75 -11.63 -11.42
N PHE A 131 -5.36 -12.68 -10.70
CA PHE A 131 -4.14 -12.64 -9.90
C PHE A 131 -2.90 -12.41 -10.76
N GLY A 132 -2.73 -13.19 -11.84
CA GLY A 132 -1.62 -13.01 -12.78
C GLY A 132 -1.57 -11.61 -13.40
N LEU A 133 -2.71 -11.07 -13.84
CA LEU A 133 -2.78 -9.76 -14.48
C LEU A 133 -2.38 -8.63 -13.52
N ASN A 134 -2.91 -8.62 -12.31
CA ASN A 134 -2.55 -7.60 -11.33
C ASN A 134 -1.06 -7.67 -10.95
N THR A 135 -0.50 -8.89 -10.80
CA THR A 135 0.94 -9.07 -10.59
C THR A 135 1.74 -8.56 -11.79
N LEU A 136 1.33 -8.87 -13.03
CA LEU A 136 1.98 -8.39 -14.24
C LEU A 136 1.97 -6.85 -14.31
N VAL A 137 0.83 -6.23 -14.02
CA VAL A 137 0.70 -4.77 -13.96
C VAL A 137 1.60 -4.19 -12.85
N ALA A 138 1.61 -4.80 -11.67
CA ALA A 138 2.45 -4.36 -10.56
C ALA A 138 3.95 -4.42 -10.93
N LEU A 139 4.40 -5.51 -11.56
CA LEU A 139 5.78 -5.68 -12.02
C LEU A 139 6.12 -4.69 -13.14
N ALA A 140 5.23 -4.48 -14.10
CA ALA A 140 5.44 -3.49 -15.17
C ALA A 140 5.58 -2.07 -14.61
N LEU A 141 4.70 -1.69 -13.66
CA LEU A 141 4.78 -0.41 -12.96
C LEU A 141 6.06 -0.30 -12.12
N GLN A 142 6.44 -1.38 -11.44
CA GLN A 142 7.68 -1.43 -10.67
C GLN A 142 8.89 -1.24 -11.59
N THR A 143 8.99 -1.96 -12.71
CA THR A 143 10.07 -1.79 -13.69
C THR A 143 10.13 -0.36 -14.22
N ALA A 144 8.98 0.21 -14.59
CA ALA A 144 8.91 1.59 -15.05
C ALA A 144 9.37 2.59 -13.98
N LEU A 145 8.94 2.40 -12.73
CA LEU A 145 9.35 3.28 -11.63
C LEU A 145 10.84 3.12 -11.29
N THR A 146 11.37 1.89 -11.30
CA THR A 146 12.81 1.64 -11.12
C THR A 146 13.64 2.33 -12.19
N PHE A 147 13.27 2.16 -13.46
CA PHE A 147 13.96 2.82 -14.57
C PHE A 147 13.89 4.35 -14.45
N ALA A 148 12.72 4.91 -14.11
CA ALA A 148 12.57 6.36 -14.00
C ALA A 148 13.28 6.97 -12.78
N VAL A 149 13.20 6.33 -11.62
CA VAL A 149 13.60 6.93 -10.33
C VAL A 149 14.98 6.50 -9.89
N VAL A 150 15.36 5.24 -10.14
CA VAL A 150 16.54 4.61 -9.54
C VAL A 150 17.70 4.49 -10.52
N ASP A 151 17.41 4.12 -11.77
CA ASP A 151 18.43 3.93 -12.79
C ASP A 151 19.14 5.24 -13.13
N GLU A 152 20.45 5.18 -13.39
CA GLU A 152 21.28 6.33 -13.78
C GLU A 152 20.88 6.89 -15.15
N ASN A 153 20.32 6.06 -16.05
CA ASN A 153 19.75 6.51 -17.32
C ASN A 153 18.39 7.21 -17.14
N GLY A 154 17.78 7.08 -15.96
CA GLY A 154 16.58 7.82 -15.55
C GLY A 154 16.96 9.08 -14.77
N LEU A 155 16.39 9.24 -13.58
CA LEU A 155 16.69 10.36 -12.69
C LEU A 155 17.88 10.09 -11.76
N GLY A 156 18.30 8.83 -11.57
CA GLY A 156 19.40 8.45 -10.68
C GLY A 156 19.27 9.04 -9.26
N LEU A 157 18.06 9.04 -8.69
CA LEU A 157 17.81 9.78 -7.44
C LEU A 157 18.53 9.12 -6.25
N PRO A 158 19.02 9.90 -5.28
CA PRO A 158 19.57 9.34 -4.05
C PRO A 158 18.48 8.63 -3.24
N ILE A 159 18.85 7.58 -2.51
CA ILE A 159 17.93 6.62 -1.88
C ILE A 159 16.84 7.27 -1.01
N ARG A 160 17.15 8.31 -0.22
CA ARG A 160 16.13 9.05 0.55
C ARG A 160 15.09 9.71 -0.32
N THR A 161 15.52 10.32 -1.43
CA THR A 161 14.63 10.97 -2.39
C THR A 161 13.77 9.93 -3.11
N GLN A 162 14.30 8.74 -3.40
CA GLN A 162 13.49 7.63 -3.92
C GLN A 162 12.34 7.29 -2.94
N PHE A 163 12.62 7.17 -1.64
CA PHE A 163 11.58 6.93 -0.63
C PHE A 163 10.57 8.08 -0.48
N VAL A 164 10.96 9.33 -0.74
CA VAL A 164 10.00 10.45 -0.87
C VAL A 164 9.09 10.26 -2.07
N VAL A 165 9.62 9.80 -3.22
CA VAL A 165 8.81 9.48 -4.40
C VAL A 165 7.86 8.32 -4.11
N TYR A 166 8.31 7.26 -3.43
CA TYR A 166 7.45 6.14 -3.03
C TYR A 166 6.35 6.58 -2.06
N ALA A 167 6.65 7.46 -1.11
CA ALA A 167 5.64 8.08 -0.27
C ALA A 167 4.61 8.86 -1.11
N GLY A 168 5.07 9.73 -2.02
CA GLY A 168 4.20 10.49 -2.92
C GLY A 168 3.33 9.60 -3.82
N TYR A 169 3.85 8.45 -4.25
CA TYR A 169 3.10 7.44 -4.98
C TYR A 169 1.93 6.89 -4.15
N HIS A 170 2.15 6.54 -2.88
CA HIS A 170 1.07 6.11 -1.98
C HIS A 170 0.09 7.25 -1.63
N ALA A 171 0.56 8.50 -1.57
CA ALA A 171 -0.31 9.66 -1.41
C ALA A 171 -1.27 9.81 -2.60
N LEU A 172 -0.78 9.63 -3.84
CA LEU A 172 -1.61 9.65 -5.04
C LEU A 172 -2.68 8.55 -5.01
N ILE A 173 -2.31 7.33 -4.61
CA ILE A 173 -3.27 6.23 -4.42
C ILE A 173 -4.34 6.65 -3.40
N SER A 174 -3.93 7.19 -2.26
CA SER A 174 -4.86 7.67 -1.22
C SER A 174 -5.85 8.70 -1.76
N VAL A 175 -5.38 9.69 -2.51
CA VAL A 175 -6.21 10.72 -3.16
C VAL A 175 -7.22 10.10 -4.12
N ILE A 176 -6.81 9.15 -4.96
CA ILE A 176 -7.71 8.45 -5.91
C ILE A 176 -8.87 7.78 -5.16
N PHE A 177 -8.57 7.05 -4.07
CA PHE A 177 -9.60 6.34 -3.32
C PHE A 177 -10.47 7.27 -2.45
N PHE A 178 -9.90 8.33 -1.86
CA PHE A 178 -10.70 9.34 -1.16
C PHE A 178 -11.64 10.10 -2.12
N ALA A 179 -11.18 10.44 -3.32
CA ALA A 179 -12.02 11.05 -4.35
C ALA A 179 -13.18 10.12 -4.75
N ALA A 180 -12.94 8.81 -4.86
CA ALA A 180 -13.99 7.83 -5.11
C ALA A 180 -15.03 7.78 -3.96
N VAL A 181 -14.57 7.83 -2.70
CA VAL A 181 -15.45 7.91 -1.52
C VAL A 181 -16.30 9.18 -1.56
N ALA A 182 -15.69 10.34 -1.78
CA ALA A 182 -16.37 11.63 -1.84
C ALA A 182 -17.40 11.66 -2.99
N GLY A 183 -17.02 11.19 -4.18
CA GLY A 183 -17.91 11.13 -5.34
C GLY A 183 -19.16 10.29 -5.10
N ARG A 184 -19.03 9.14 -4.40
CA ARG A 184 -20.20 8.33 -4.03
C ARG A 184 -21.10 9.00 -3.01
N PHE A 185 -20.52 9.71 -2.04
CA PHE A 185 -21.31 10.46 -1.06
C PHE A 185 -22.10 11.58 -1.73
N LEU A 186 -21.44 12.35 -2.60
CA LEU A 186 -22.08 13.40 -3.40
C LEU A 186 -23.21 12.83 -4.27
N TYR A 187 -22.95 11.75 -5.02
CA TYR A 187 -23.96 11.10 -5.86
C TYR A 187 -25.19 10.64 -5.06
N ARG A 188 -24.99 10.02 -3.88
CA ARG A 188 -26.10 9.62 -2.99
C ARG A 188 -26.92 10.82 -2.54
N ASN A 189 -26.27 11.92 -2.15
CA ASN A 189 -26.96 13.13 -1.70
C ASN A 189 -27.76 13.78 -2.85
N PHE A 190 -27.18 13.86 -4.05
CA PHE A 190 -27.90 14.37 -5.22
C PHE A 190 -29.11 13.50 -5.60
N ARG A 191 -28.97 12.17 -5.52
CA ARG A 191 -30.08 11.24 -5.78
C ARG A 191 -31.19 11.38 -4.74
N HIS A 192 -30.86 11.48 -3.45
CA HIS A 192 -31.85 11.70 -2.38
C HIS A 192 -32.61 13.02 -2.57
N ARG A 193 -31.91 14.11 -2.91
CA ARG A 193 -32.55 15.40 -3.21
C ARG A 193 -33.49 15.32 -4.42
N LYS A 194 -33.10 14.62 -5.50
CA LYS A 194 -33.99 14.40 -6.66
C LYS A 194 -35.24 13.58 -6.31
N VAL A 195 -35.13 12.52 -5.51
CA VAL A 195 -36.29 11.70 -5.13
C VAL A 195 -37.29 12.51 -4.28
N HIS A 196 -36.81 13.31 -3.31
CA HIS A 196 -37.69 14.19 -2.53
C HIS A 196 -38.33 15.31 -3.36
N ALA A 197 -37.64 15.82 -4.39
CA ALA A 197 -38.21 16.81 -5.29
C ALA A 197 -39.31 16.25 -6.22
N ILE A 198 -39.34 14.93 -6.48
CA ILE A 198 -40.31 14.29 -7.36
C ILE A 198 -41.47 13.66 -6.58
N GLY A 199 -41.24 13.17 -5.36
CA GLY A 199 -42.27 12.56 -4.50
C GLY A 199 -43.05 13.54 -3.61
N GLY A 200 -42.82 14.86 -3.77
CA GLY A 200 -43.54 15.92 -3.06
C GLY A 200 -44.59 16.65 -3.92
N CYS A 201 -44.89 16.14 -5.11
CA CYS A 201 -45.99 16.59 -5.96
C CYS A 201 -47.16 15.60 -5.90
#